data_AF-A0A0A1UB93-F1
#
_entry.id   AF-A0A0A1UB93-F1
#
_cell.length_a   1.000
_cell.length_b   1.000
_cell.length_c   1.000
_cell.angle_alpha   90.00
_cell.angle_beta   90.00
_cell.angle_gamma   90.00
#
_symmetry.space_group_name_H-M   'P 1'
#
loop_
_entity.id
_entity.type
_entity.pdbx_description
1 polymer ?
#
loop_
_entity_poly.entity_id
_entity_poly.type
_entity_poly.pdbx_seq_one_letter_code
_entity_poly.pdbx_strand_id
1 'polypeptide(L)'
;MSLSNSNPPRSLAKRVQEKNEEPWGILISDDKQKCGDINLYGLIAVVGRETPQLVNAHNTISAIHLAITPEFTPECTYKITDFSTNGTFVNGRTVGYGLSIRLMSYDEISLGFKGLEGTLSFTFVGYNDERYQAHEWMSQFTVQKCIGNGSFGTVRRVRHNKSGVYGAMKLYSVSESAIGSSREEAFDAELKILNELAHPNIVSMLSYKKTKLTTFLVIELAEGGSLQDEIDRCGGLSLNRTRLIMYQIVQGVRYMHSKKVVHRDLKPDNILLARQNSDWVKITDFGTGIMANLLNKTNTFCGTPAYMSPEIVRVQTENDKTYDAKKNDCWAIGIILYQVFTGKLPFTPTDTSDEDCGMTDLFQAMKEGNFFPYEEQHFKSKEGANDVKYTVHSILQYTEVDRPEAFEIMEMPFFKSVNVLIASLKGLAEDENTASVYGGKNEVTRMKEAVKIIEETIKEREQEPEKTKNMESNPREIKPPTAYVELLERNANTTSEDDTEELDKKIEATKAKEVAPMEKVEKIEA
;
A
#
# COMPACT_ATOMS: atom_id res chain seq x y z
N MET A 1 -55.99 2.41 -14.97
CA MET A 1 -56.28 3.38 -13.90
C MET A 1 -54.95 3.93 -13.41
N SER A 2 -54.86 5.25 -13.34
CA SER A 2 -53.68 6.05 -13.04
C SER A 2 -53.10 5.76 -11.64
N LEU A 3 -51.81 5.43 -11.57
CA LEU A 3 -51.02 5.47 -10.34
C LEU A 3 -50.65 6.94 -10.08
N SER A 4 -51.37 7.56 -9.17
CA SER A 4 -51.15 8.94 -8.73
C SER A 4 -49.86 9.04 -7.90
N ASN A 5 -48.99 9.97 -8.30
CA ASN A 5 -47.93 10.56 -7.49
C ASN A 5 -48.48 11.01 -6.12
N SER A 6 -48.26 10.22 -5.08
CA SER A 6 -48.39 10.67 -3.70
C SER A 6 -47.02 11.09 -3.19
N ASN A 7 -46.83 12.40 -3.03
CA ASN A 7 -45.79 12.95 -2.17
C ASN A 7 -45.86 12.26 -0.79
N PRO A 8 -44.72 11.93 -0.14
CA PRO A 8 -44.77 11.40 1.21
C PRO A 8 -45.44 12.43 2.13
N PRO A 9 -46.28 11.99 3.08
CA PRO A 9 -47.06 12.91 3.88
C PRO A 9 -46.11 13.73 4.77
N ARG A 10 -46.25 15.06 4.68
CA ARG A 10 -45.60 16.08 5.53
C ARG A 10 -45.84 15.88 7.05
N SER A 11 -46.48 14.79 7.47
CA SER A 11 -46.79 14.45 8.87
C SER A 11 -45.70 13.63 9.57
N LEU A 12 -44.67 13.13 8.88
CA LEU A 12 -43.53 12.46 9.53
C LEU A 12 -42.55 13.42 10.21
N ALA A 13 -42.55 14.69 9.83
CA ALA A 13 -41.63 15.71 10.36
C ALA A 13 -42.11 16.41 11.65
N LYS A 14 -43.23 15.98 12.26
CA LYS A 14 -43.83 16.64 13.44
C LYS A 14 -44.03 15.74 14.66
N ARG A 15 -43.09 14.83 14.92
CA ARG A 15 -42.85 14.33 16.29
C ARG A 15 -41.55 14.92 16.81
N VAL A 16 -41.66 16.18 17.25
CA VAL A 16 -40.62 16.86 18.00
C VAL A 16 -40.65 16.30 19.42
N GLN A 17 -39.63 15.52 19.74
CA GLN A 17 -38.94 15.47 21.03
C GLN A 17 -39.87 15.43 22.26
N GLU A 18 -40.41 14.26 22.57
CA GLU A 18 -40.89 14.02 23.93
C GLU A 18 -39.68 14.13 24.88
N LYS A 19 -39.73 15.11 25.79
CA LYS A 19 -38.62 15.59 26.63
C LYS A 19 -37.97 14.54 27.57
N ASN A 20 -38.36 13.27 27.51
CA ASN A 20 -37.93 12.21 28.42
C ASN A 20 -37.50 10.89 27.71
N GLU A 21 -37.45 10.83 26.38
CA GLU A 21 -36.89 9.65 25.70
C GLU A 21 -35.35 9.72 25.69
N GLU A 22 -34.69 8.68 26.20
CA GLU A 22 -33.26 8.51 26.03
C GLU A 22 -32.94 8.26 24.55
N PRO A 23 -31.87 8.86 23.99
CA PRO A 23 -31.48 8.60 22.62
C PRO A 23 -31.00 7.14 22.48
N TRP A 24 -31.38 6.47 21.40
CA TRP A 24 -30.92 5.12 21.09
C TRP A 24 -29.65 5.10 20.23
N GLY A 25 -29.22 6.27 19.74
CA GLY A 25 -28.00 6.43 18.98
C GLY A 25 -27.61 7.89 18.79
N ILE A 26 -26.46 8.11 18.17
CA ILE A 26 -25.91 9.43 17.90
C ILE A 26 -25.16 9.43 16.56
N LEU A 27 -25.23 10.56 15.85
CA LEU A 27 -24.35 10.89 14.73
C LEU A 27 -23.28 11.84 15.25
N ILE A 28 -22.05 11.34 15.36
CA ILE A 28 -20.90 12.12 15.80
C ILE A 28 -20.32 12.83 14.58
N SER A 29 -20.35 14.16 14.57
CA SER A 29 -19.77 14.96 13.49
C SER A 29 -18.26 14.77 13.41
N ASP A 30 -17.78 14.46 12.20
CA ASP A 30 -16.35 14.35 11.88
C ASP A 30 -15.68 15.74 11.79
N ASP A 31 -16.47 16.82 11.65
CA ASP A 31 -16.01 18.20 11.57
C ASP A 31 -16.88 19.11 12.47
N LYS A 32 -16.46 19.22 13.73
CA LYS A 32 -17.15 20.03 14.76
C LYS A 32 -17.21 21.53 14.41
N GLN A 33 -16.40 22.00 13.46
CA GLN A 33 -16.47 23.39 13.00
C GLN A 33 -17.64 23.60 12.03
N LYS A 34 -18.07 22.55 11.30
CA LYS A 34 -19.18 22.61 10.34
C LYS A 34 -20.53 22.26 10.95
N CYS A 35 -20.60 21.23 11.78
CA CYS A 35 -21.84 20.76 12.40
C CYS A 35 -21.61 20.08 13.75
N GLY A 36 -22.64 20.11 14.60
CA GLY A 36 -22.65 19.43 15.90
C GLY A 36 -23.13 17.98 15.83
N ASP A 37 -23.08 17.28 16.97
CA ASP A 37 -23.55 15.90 17.08
C ASP A 37 -25.07 15.81 17.15
N ILE A 38 -25.64 14.82 16.48
CA ILE A 38 -27.10 14.66 16.39
C ILE A 38 -27.50 13.40 17.16
N ASN A 39 -28.17 13.59 18.30
CA ASN A 39 -28.79 12.49 19.03
C ASN A 39 -30.04 12.00 18.28
N LEU A 40 -30.22 10.68 18.25
CA LEU A 40 -31.28 9.99 17.52
C LEU A 40 -32.33 9.48 18.53
N TYR A 41 -33.58 9.90 18.34
CA TYR A 41 -34.72 9.65 19.24
C TYR A 41 -35.90 9.01 18.50
N GLY A 42 -36.87 8.50 19.25
CA GLY A 42 -38.11 7.92 18.72
C GLY A 42 -37.92 6.67 17.87
N LEU A 43 -38.95 6.22 17.15
CA LEU A 43 -38.87 5.03 16.28
C LEU A 43 -38.16 5.28 14.94
N ILE A 44 -38.17 6.54 14.48
CA ILE A 44 -37.58 6.97 13.22
C ILE A 44 -36.90 8.32 13.46
N ALA A 45 -35.58 8.35 13.37
CA ALA A 45 -34.82 9.59 13.44
C ALA A 45 -34.66 10.17 12.04
N VAL A 46 -35.26 11.34 11.81
CA VAL A 46 -35.19 12.06 10.53
C VAL A 46 -34.12 13.13 10.60
N VAL A 47 -33.20 13.13 9.63
CA VAL A 47 -32.16 14.15 9.50
C VAL A 47 -32.37 14.92 8.20
N GLY A 48 -32.31 16.24 8.29
CA GLY A 48 -32.55 17.12 7.16
C GLY A 48 -32.14 18.55 7.46
N ARG A 49 -32.41 19.47 6.53
CA ARG A 49 -31.97 20.87 6.61
C ARG A 49 -32.42 21.58 7.90
N GLU A 50 -33.56 21.19 8.46
CA GLU A 50 -34.12 21.79 9.69
C GLU A 50 -33.56 21.16 10.98
N THR A 51 -32.67 20.17 10.89
CA THR A 51 -32.01 19.59 12.08
C THR A 51 -31.19 20.69 12.79
N PRO A 52 -31.40 20.95 14.09
CA PRO A 52 -30.78 22.09 14.80
C PRO A 52 -29.25 22.17 14.68
N GLN A 53 -28.58 21.02 14.67
CA GLN A 53 -27.12 20.93 14.57
C GLN A 53 -26.59 21.12 13.15
N LEU A 54 -27.50 21.21 12.17
CA LEU A 54 -27.26 21.48 10.75
C LEU A 54 -27.75 22.88 10.34
N VAL A 55 -28.10 23.77 11.26
CA VAL A 55 -28.73 25.08 10.93
C VAL A 55 -27.83 26.00 10.11
N ASN A 56 -26.50 25.81 10.18
CA ASN A 56 -25.54 26.50 9.31
C ASN A 56 -25.12 25.67 8.08
N ALA A 57 -25.78 24.52 7.85
CA ALA A 57 -25.41 23.60 6.78
C ALA A 57 -25.81 24.15 5.40
N HIS A 58 -24.92 23.90 4.46
CA HIS A 58 -24.90 24.33 3.07
C HIS A 58 -26.22 23.97 2.32
N ASN A 59 -26.53 24.70 1.23
CA ASN A 59 -27.73 24.48 0.37
C ASN A 59 -27.84 23.06 -0.24
N THR A 60 -26.85 22.20 0.02
CA THR A 60 -26.71 20.82 -0.45
C THR A 60 -27.56 19.82 0.35
N ILE A 61 -28.09 20.18 1.52
CA ILE A 61 -28.89 19.27 2.35
C ILE A 61 -30.39 19.43 2.04
N SER A 62 -31.07 18.35 1.66
CA SER A 62 -32.54 18.32 1.46
C SER A 62 -33.34 18.57 2.75
N ALA A 63 -34.57 19.06 2.63
CA ALA A 63 -35.46 19.34 3.78
C ALA A 63 -35.66 18.10 4.66
N ILE A 64 -35.86 16.95 4.03
CA ILE A 64 -35.72 15.61 4.61
C ILE A 64 -34.62 14.95 3.80
N HIS A 65 -33.47 14.66 4.42
CA HIS A 65 -32.31 14.11 3.71
C HIS A 65 -32.26 12.60 3.86
N LEU A 66 -32.44 12.10 5.08
CA LEU A 66 -32.45 10.68 5.39
C LEU A 66 -33.34 10.37 6.58
N ALA A 67 -33.61 9.08 6.77
CA ALA A 67 -34.16 8.55 8.02
C ALA A 67 -33.35 7.34 8.50
N ILE A 68 -33.13 7.25 9.81
CA ILE A 68 -32.50 6.10 10.46
C ILE A 68 -33.52 5.46 11.39
N THR A 69 -33.67 4.14 11.28
CA THR A 69 -34.60 3.34 12.09
C THR A 69 -33.88 2.18 12.75
N PRO A 70 -34.04 1.94 14.06
CA PRO A 70 -33.65 0.69 14.68
C PRO A 70 -34.50 -0.46 14.11
N GLU A 71 -33.86 -1.58 13.77
CA GLU A 71 -34.52 -2.83 13.45
C GLU A 71 -34.29 -3.81 14.60
N PHE A 72 -35.39 -4.31 15.18
CA PHE A 72 -35.35 -5.33 16.23
C PHE A 72 -35.07 -6.71 15.62
N THR A 73 -33.87 -6.86 15.07
CA THR A 73 -33.31 -8.14 14.62
C THR A 73 -32.43 -8.73 15.71
N PRO A 74 -32.10 -10.04 15.68
CA PRO A 74 -31.13 -10.63 16.61
C PRO A 74 -29.77 -9.90 16.61
N GLU A 75 -29.41 -9.30 15.47
CA GLU A 75 -28.18 -8.54 15.27
C GLU A 75 -28.30 -7.06 15.69
N CYS A 76 -29.46 -6.63 16.23
CA CYS A 76 -29.82 -5.26 16.58
C CYS A 76 -29.32 -4.25 15.53
N THR A 77 -29.84 -4.38 14.32
CA THR A 77 -29.39 -3.59 13.17
C THR A 77 -30.07 -2.23 13.11
N TYR A 78 -29.43 -1.30 12.43
CA TYR A 78 -30.08 -0.05 12.04
C TYR A 78 -30.28 -0.08 10.53
N LYS A 79 -31.26 0.68 10.06
CA LYS A 79 -31.52 0.87 8.64
C LYS A 79 -31.52 2.35 8.35
N ILE A 80 -30.78 2.73 7.33
CA ILE A 80 -30.72 4.09 6.81
C ILE A 80 -31.43 4.14 5.47
N THR A 81 -32.31 5.12 5.30
CA THR A 81 -33.09 5.36 4.08
C THR A 81 -32.78 6.74 3.54
N ASP A 82 -32.45 6.82 2.25
CA ASP A 82 -32.09 8.07 1.59
C ASP A 82 -33.33 8.73 0.97
N PHE A 83 -33.58 9.99 1.32
CA PHE A 83 -34.62 10.84 0.74
C PHE A 83 -34.06 12.10 0.09
N SER A 84 -32.73 12.14 -0.06
CA SER A 84 -32.02 13.33 -0.50
C SER A 84 -32.04 13.49 -2.01
N THR A 85 -31.92 14.74 -2.45
CA THR A 85 -31.76 15.08 -3.87
C THR A 85 -30.30 14.97 -4.31
N ASN A 86 -29.37 15.22 -3.38
CA ASN A 86 -27.94 15.32 -3.67
C ASN A 86 -27.12 14.10 -3.21
N GLY A 87 -27.79 13.09 -2.65
CA GLY A 87 -27.22 11.80 -2.27
C GLY A 87 -26.90 11.67 -0.78
N THR A 88 -27.26 10.52 -0.23
CA THR A 88 -26.73 9.99 1.04
C THR A 88 -25.73 8.89 0.73
N PHE A 89 -24.61 8.88 1.44
CA PHE A 89 -23.54 7.90 1.29
C PHE A 89 -23.23 7.21 2.61
N VAL A 90 -23.01 5.90 2.58
CA VAL A 90 -22.53 5.12 3.73
C VAL A 90 -21.22 4.45 3.36
N ASN A 91 -20.16 4.70 4.13
CA ASN A 91 -18.80 4.22 3.86
C ASN A 91 -18.37 4.50 2.39
N GLY A 92 -18.73 5.68 1.90
CA GLY A 92 -18.48 6.13 0.52
C GLY A 92 -19.37 5.51 -0.58
N ARG A 93 -20.27 4.57 -0.27
CA ARG A 93 -21.22 3.98 -1.23
C ARG A 93 -22.54 4.76 -1.22
N THR A 94 -23.06 5.09 -2.39
CA THR A 94 -24.36 5.76 -2.52
C THR A 94 -25.49 4.84 -2.05
N VAL A 95 -26.40 5.35 -1.23
CA VAL A 95 -27.59 4.62 -0.80
C VAL A 95 -28.64 4.60 -1.92
N GLY A 96 -28.98 5.78 -2.44
CA GLY A 96 -29.92 5.97 -3.55
C GLY A 96 -31.32 6.34 -3.09
N TYR A 97 -31.94 7.31 -3.77
CA TYR A 97 -33.24 7.87 -3.39
C TYR A 97 -34.34 6.81 -3.22
N GLY A 98 -35.00 6.82 -2.06
CA GLY A 98 -36.05 5.89 -1.68
C GLY A 98 -35.55 4.48 -1.31
N LEU A 99 -34.25 4.22 -1.44
CA LEU A 99 -33.65 2.95 -1.06
C LEU A 99 -33.18 3.01 0.38
N SER A 100 -33.08 1.82 0.95
CA SER A 100 -32.58 1.65 2.29
C SER A 100 -31.49 0.59 2.32
N ILE A 101 -30.49 0.81 3.15
CA ILE A 101 -29.44 -0.17 3.42
C ILE A 101 -29.29 -0.38 4.91
N ARG A 102 -28.63 -1.48 5.27
CA ARG A 102 -28.20 -1.75 6.63
C ARG A 102 -27.16 -0.72 7.06
N LEU A 103 -27.32 -0.22 8.29
CA LEU A 103 -26.43 0.71 8.95
C LEU A 103 -25.92 0.06 10.24
N MET A 104 -24.64 0.28 10.49
CA MET A 104 -23.89 -0.40 11.52
C MET A 104 -23.13 0.62 12.38
N SER A 105 -23.02 0.42 13.69
CA SER A 105 -22.22 1.34 14.53
C SER A 105 -20.78 1.46 14.04
N TYR A 106 -20.31 2.69 14.05
CA TYR A 106 -19.07 3.23 13.49
C TYR A 106 -19.00 3.36 11.97
N ASP A 107 -20.10 3.09 11.25
CA ASP A 107 -20.23 3.47 9.84
C ASP A 107 -20.12 4.99 9.66
N GLU A 108 -19.49 5.39 8.57
CA GLU A 108 -19.48 6.77 8.09
C GLU A 108 -20.75 7.05 7.29
N ILE A 109 -21.46 8.13 7.62
CA ILE A 109 -22.59 8.67 6.86
C ILE A 109 -22.16 10.03 6.31
N SER A 110 -22.23 10.20 5.00
CA SER A 110 -21.97 11.49 4.34
C SER A 110 -23.22 12.02 3.63
N LEU A 111 -23.48 13.31 3.79
CA LEU A 111 -24.66 14.02 3.27
C LEU A 111 -24.25 15.05 2.21
N GLY A 112 -24.95 15.05 1.07
CA GLY A 112 -24.68 15.96 -0.06
C GLY A 112 -23.66 15.39 -1.05
N PHE A 113 -23.21 16.20 -2.02
CA PHE A 113 -22.37 15.71 -3.12
C PHE A 113 -21.04 15.12 -2.62
N LYS A 114 -20.78 13.85 -2.94
CA LYS A 114 -19.56 13.15 -2.52
C LYS A 114 -18.29 13.89 -2.97
N GLY A 115 -17.43 14.24 -2.01
CA GLY A 115 -16.10 14.82 -2.27
C GLY A 115 -16.10 16.29 -2.73
N LEU A 116 -17.23 16.99 -2.66
CA LEU A 116 -17.33 18.42 -2.97
C LEU A 116 -17.35 19.28 -1.70
N GLU A 117 -17.03 20.56 -1.86
CA GLU A 117 -17.15 21.55 -0.80
C GLU A 117 -18.60 21.62 -0.30
N GLY A 118 -18.82 21.32 0.98
CA GLY A 118 -20.15 21.28 1.60
C GLY A 118 -20.72 19.88 1.90
N THR A 119 -19.99 18.79 1.66
CA THR A 119 -20.34 17.46 2.24
C THR A 119 -20.20 17.51 3.76
N LEU A 120 -21.20 16.98 4.47
CA LEU A 120 -21.13 16.75 5.92
C LEU A 120 -20.96 15.26 6.19
N SER A 121 -20.02 14.90 7.06
CA SER A 121 -19.71 13.51 7.40
C SER A 121 -19.89 13.27 8.89
N PHE A 122 -20.48 12.12 9.21
CA PHE A 122 -20.80 11.70 10.56
C PHE A 122 -20.37 10.25 10.77
N THR A 123 -20.00 9.93 12.01
CA THR A 123 -19.88 8.56 12.51
C THR A 123 -21.16 8.18 13.23
N PHE A 124 -21.85 7.15 12.75
CA PHE A 124 -23.02 6.63 13.46
C PHE A 124 -22.60 5.77 14.66
N VAL A 125 -23.25 5.94 15.81
CA VAL A 125 -23.09 5.05 16.98
C VAL A 125 -24.47 4.71 17.52
N GLY A 126 -24.87 3.45 17.42
CA GLY A 126 -26.10 2.94 18.01
C GLY A 126 -25.82 2.29 19.37
N TYR A 127 -26.59 2.65 20.40
CA TYR A 127 -26.34 2.19 21.77
C TYR A 127 -26.81 0.74 22.01
N ASN A 128 -27.76 0.28 21.20
CA ASN A 128 -28.22 -1.11 21.24
C ASN A 128 -27.35 -2.05 20.39
N ASP A 129 -26.28 -1.53 19.78
CA ASP A 129 -25.35 -2.32 18.97
C ASP A 129 -24.30 -2.98 19.86
N GLU A 130 -23.98 -4.26 19.65
CA GLU A 130 -22.93 -4.93 20.45
C GLU A 130 -21.57 -4.21 20.36
N ARG A 131 -21.31 -3.48 19.27
CA ARG A 131 -20.07 -2.70 19.12
C ARG A 131 -20.02 -1.47 20.03
N TYR A 132 -21.14 -1.07 20.63
CA TYR A 132 -21.15 -0.07 21.69
C TYR A 132 -20.29 -0.49 22.89
N GLN A 133 -20.01 -1.78 23.09
CA GLN A 133 -19.03 -2.24 24.10
C GLN A 133 -17.61 -1.70 23.87
N ALA A 134 -17.28 -1.25 22.65
CA ALA A 134 -16.03 -0.57 22.35
C ALA A 134 -16.07 0.94 22.63
N HIS A 135 -17.22 1.51 23.02
CA HIS A 135 -17.42 2.96 23.12
C HIS A 135 -16.42 3.64 24.06
N GLU A 136 -16.18 3.07 25.24
CA GLU A 136 -15.19 3.60 26.19
C GLU A 136 -13.79 3.65 25.57
N TRP A 137 -13.37 2.57 24.89
CA TRP A 137 -12.08 2.54 24.20
C TRP A 137 -12.05 3.52 23.02
N MET A 138 -13.12 3.58 22.23
CA MET A 138 -13.28 4.52 21.10
C MET A 138 -13.26 5.98 21.55
N SER A 139 -13.74 6.30 22.76
CA SER A 139 -13.76 7.66 23.31
C SER A 139 -12.36 8.25 23.52
N GLN A 140 -11.32 7.41 23.52
CA GLN A 140 -9.92 7.83 23.58
C GLN A 140 -9.44 8.41 22.25
N PHE A 141 -10.22 8.27 21.17
CA PHE A 141 -9.85 8.69 19.83
C PHE A 141 -10.85 9.71 19.28
N THR A 142 -10.32 10.77 18.66
CA THR A 142 -11.08 11.60 17.74
C THR A 142 -11.01 10.95 16.37
N VAL A 143 -12.14 10.41 15.91
CA VAL A 143 -12.25 9.81 14.57
C VAL A 143 -12.44 10.92 13.54
N GLN A 144 -11.69 10.83 12.44
CA GLN A 144 -11.71 11.81 11.34
C GLN A 144 -12.13 11.10 10.04
N LYS A 145 -11.91 11.78 8.91
CA LYS A 145 -12.26 11.31 7.57
C LYS A 145 -11.80 9.89 7.29
N CYS A 146 -12.60 9.19 6.47
CA CYS A 146 -12.16 7.98 5.78
C CYS A 146 -10.93 8.29 4.90
N ILE A 147 -9.93 7.41 4.98
CA ILE A 147 -8.68 7.49 4.20
C ILE A 147 -8.49 6.31 3.25
N GLY A 148 -9.33 5.28 3.34
CA GLY A 148 -9.29 4.14 2.43
C GLY A 148 -10.44 3.17 2.68
N ASN A 149 -10.77 2.36 1.67
CA ASN A 149 -11.67 1.23 1.80
C ASN A 149 -10.91 -0.02 1.35
N GLY A 150 -10.51 -0.85 2.32
CA GLY A 150 -9.84 -2.12 2.04
C GLY A 150 -10.83 -3.26 1.86
N SER A 151 -10.32 -4.44 1.51
CA SER A 151 -11.07 -5.71 1.44
C SER A 151 -11.79 -6.05 2.76
N PHE A 152 -11.24 -5.57 3.88
CA PHE A 152 -11.74 -5.85 5.21
C PHE A 152 -12.66 -4.77 5.81
N GLY A 153 -12.78 -3.62 5.15
CA GLY A 153 -13.63 -2.52 5.62
C GLY A 153 -13.01 -1.14 5.42
N THR A 154 -13.63 -0.15 6.05
CA THR A 154 -13.21 1.26 5.97
C THR A 154 -12.04 1.54 6.91
N VAL A 155 -11.07 2.29 6.42
CA VAL A 155 -9.90 2.76 7.17
C VAL A 155 -10.08 4.25 7.44
N ARG A 156 -9.99 4.65 8.71
CA ARG A 156 -10.23 6.03 9.15
C ARG A 156 -9.00 6.63 9.79
N ARG A 157 -8.75 7.90 9.52
CA ARG A 157 -7.76 8.65 10.30
C ARG A 157 -8.30 8.87 11.70
N VAL A 158 -7.48 8.61 12.72
CA VAL A 158 -7.83 8.86 14.11
C VAL A 158 -6.72 9.64 14.81
N ARG A 159 -7.08 10.39 15.84
CA ARG A 159 -6.13 11.07 16.73
C ARG A 159 -6.38 10.60 18.15
N HIS A 160 -5.37 10.05 18.81
CA HIS A 160 -5.49 9.70 20.23
C HIS A 160 -5.55 10.98 21.07
N ASN A 161 -6.61 11.14 21.86
CA ASN A 161 -6.98 12.40 22.51
C ASN A 161 -5.92 12.88 23.52
N LYS A 162 -5.30 11.94 24.24
CA LYS A 162 -4.31 12.26 25.29
C LYS A 162 -2.92 12.55 24.72
N SER A 163 -2.43 11.72 23.79
CA SER A 163 -1.06 11.88 23.24
C SER A 163 -1.01 12.81 22.03
N GLY A 164 -2.14 13.08 21.39
CA GLY A 164 -2.21 13.83 20.14
C GLY A 164 -1.68 13.08 18.91
N VAL A 165 -1.21 11.83 19.06
CA VAL A 165 -0.66 10.99 17.99
C VAL A 165 -1.75 10.58 17.02
N TYR A 166 -1.46 10.67 15.73
CA TYR A 166 -2.35 10.21 14.67
C TYR A 166 -2.12 8.72 14.35
N GLY A 167 -3.20 8.03 13.99
CA GLY A 167 -3.20 6.64 13.56
C GLY A 167 -4.21 6.38 12.44
N ALA A 168 -4.11 5.21 11.83
CA ALA A 168 -5.11 4.67 10.92
C ALA A 168 -5.88 3.56 11.63
N MET A 169 -7.19 3.74 11.79
CA MET A 169 -8.08 2.77 12.39
C MET A 169 -8.78 1.95 11.31
N LYS A 170 -8.53 0.65 11.30
CA LYS A 170 -9.21 -0.33 10.47
C LYS A 170 -10.32 -1.01 11.30
N LEU A 171 -11.50 -1.14 10.71
CA LEU A 171 -12.63 -1.82 11.32
C LEU A 171 -12.91 -3.13 10.58
N TYR A 172 -12.80 -4.25 11.30
CA TYR A 172 -13.04 -5.58 10.78
C TYR A 172 -14.35 -6.09 11.37
N SER A 173 -15.42 -6.12 10.57
CA SER A 173 -16.71 -6.67 11.00
C SER A 173 -16.82 -8.14 10.62
N VAL A 174 -17.25 -8.97 11.57
CA VAL A 174 -17.55 -10.39 11.36
C VAL A 174 -19.05 -10.58 11.63
N SER A 175 -19.76 -11.25 10.72
CA SER A 175 -21.16 -11.64 10.99
C SER A 175 -21.18 -12.75 12.05
N GLU A 176 -22.25 -12.83 12.83
CA GLU A 176 -22.36 -13.84 13.89
C GLU A 176 -22.28 -15.28 13.34
N SER A 177 -22.79 -15.49 12.12
CA SER A 177 -22.67 -16.74 11.34
C SER A 177 -21.24 -17.08 10.87
N ALA A 178 -20.33 -16.11 10.93
CA ALA A 178 -18.93 -16.24 10.54
C ALA A 178 -17.98 -16.22 11.75
N ILE A 179 -18.50 -16.30 12.99
CA ILE A 179 -17.68 -16.52 14.19
C ILE A 179 -17.04 -17.91 14.09
N GLY A 180 -15.73 -17.99 14.27
CA GLY A 180 -14.94 -19.19 14.01
C GLY A 180 -14.71 -19.49 12.53
N SER A 181 -14.97 -18.53 11.63
CA SER A 181 -14.59 -18.64 10.22
C SER A 181 -13.11 -18.37 10.01
N SER A 182 -12.59 -18.79 8.86
CA SER A 182 -11.22 -18.48 8.40
C SER A 182 -10.90 -16.98 8.40
N ARG A 183 -11.92 -16.11 8.30
CA ARG A 183 -11.75 -14.65 8.33
C ARG A 183 -11.42 -14.12 9.73
N GLU A 184 -12.00 -14.71 10.78
CA GLU A 184 -11.65 -14.36 12.15
C GLU A 184 -10.23 -14.86 12.48
N GLU A 185 -9.89 -16.08 12.07
CA GLU A 185 -8.55 -16.66 12.26
C GLU A 185 -7.46 -15.84 11.56
N ALA A 186 -7.70 -15.40 10.31
CA ALA A 186 -6.78 -14.55 9.57
C ALA A 186 -6.53 -13.22 10.28
N PHE A 187 -7.56 -12.67 10.91
CA PHE A 187 -7.44 -11.41 11.63
C PHE A 187 -6.72 -11.56 12.98
N ASP A 188 -7.03 -12.60 13.76
CA ASP A 188 -6.30 -12.89 14.99
C ASP A 188 -4.81 -13.18 14.69
N ALA A 189 -4.53 -13.78 13.53
CA ALA A 189 -3.17 -13.90 13.02
C ALA A 189 -2.54 -12.54 12.68
N GLU A 190 -3.24 -11.63 12.01
CA GLU A 190 -2.76 -10.26 11.73
C GLU A 190 -2.41 -9.51 13.04
N LEU A 191 -3.27 -9.55 14.06
CA LEU A 191 -2.98 -8.95 15.36
C LEU A 191 -1.72 -9.53 16.00
N LYS A 192 -1.59 -10.86 15.97
CA LYS A 192 -0.43 -11.55 16.54
C LYS A 192 0.85 -11.18 15.79
N ILE A 193 0.81 -11.13 14.46
CA ILE A 193 1.94 -10.73 13.62
C ILE A 193 2.35 -9.30 13.96
N LEU A 194 1.41 -8.35 13.93
CA LEU A 194 1.70 -6.94 14.21
C LEU A 194 2.22 -6.70 15.63
N ASN A 195 1.85 -7.54 16.60
CA ASN A 195 2.38 -7.47 17.97
C ASN A 195 3.85 -7.95 18.08
N GLU A 196 4.31 -8.83 17.19
CA GLU A 196 5.68 -9.36 17.17
C GLU A 196 6.66 -8.51 16.34
N LEU A 197 6.12 -7.61 15.51
CA LEU A 197 6.91 -6.79 14.59
C LEU A 197 7.17 -5.40 15.16
N ALA A 198 8.44 -4.99 15.18
CA ALA A 198 8.89 -3.66 15.52
C ALA A 198 10.08 -3.33 14.61
N HIS A 199 9.83 -2.55 13.55
CA HIS A 199 10.83 -2.20 12.57
C HIS A 199 10.44 -0.88 11.87
N PRO A 200 11.39 0.04 11.59
CA PRO A 200 11.06 1.35 11.01
C PRO A 200 10.36 1.28 9.64
N ASN A 201 10.63 0.21 8.87
CA ASN A 201 9.99 -0.05 7.57
C ASN A 201 8.74 -0.95 7.64
N ILE A 202 8.15 -1.14 8.82
CA ILE A 202 6.89 -1.87 9.01
C ILE A 202 5.94 -0.98 9.82
N VAL A 203 4.65 -0.95 9.48
CA VAL A 203 3.67 -0.20 10.28
C VAL A 203 3.58 -0.79 11.68
N SER A 204 3.61 0.07 12.69
CA SER A 204 3.45 -0.36 14.08
C SER A 204 1.98 -0.45 14.49
N MET A 205 1.61 -1.47 15.26
CA MET A 205 0.32 -1.48 15.95
C MET A 205 0.37 -0.54 17.16
N LEU A 206 -0.56 0.40 17.23
CA LEU A 206 -0.65 1.39 18.30
C LEU A 206 -1.66 0.96 19.38
N SER A 207 -2.79 0.40 18.98
CA SER A 207 -3.84 -0.08 19.88
C SER A 207 -4.81 -0.99 19.15
N TYR A 208 -5.54 -1.83 19.87
CA TYR A 208 -6.65 -2.58 19.31
C TYR A 208 -7.74 -2.84 20.36
N LYS A 209 -8.96 -3.11 19.89
CA LYS A 209 -10.08 -3.55 20.72
C LYS A 209 -10.90 -4.57 19.95
N LYS A 210 -10.99 -5.80 20.47
CA LYS A 210 -11.88 -6.84 19.96
C LYS A 210 -13.21 -6.77 20.71
N THR A 211 -14.32 -6.77 19.98
CA THR A 211 -15.67 -7.06 20.46
C THR A 211 -16.14 -8.37 19.85
N LYS A 212 -17.35 -8.82 20.18
CA LYS A 212 -17.91 -10.07 19.64
C LYS A 212 -18.06 -10.07 18.11
N LEU A 213 -18.42 -8.92 17.52
CA LEU A 213 -18.70 -8.81 16.08
C LEU A 213 -17.72 -7.91 15.33
N THR A 214 -16.81 -7.22 16.03
CA THR A 214 -15.89 -6.28 15.37
C THR A 214 -14.57 -6.19 16.09
N THR A 215 -13.49 -6.13 15.30
CA THR A 215 -12.21 -5.66 15.82
C THR A 215 -11.85 -4.31 15.26
N PHE A 216 -11.45 -3.43 16.16
CA PHE A 216 -10.85 -2.14 15.88
C PHE A 216 -9.34 -2.28 16.00
N LEU A 217 -8.61 -1.99 14.93
CA LEU A 217 -7.16 -2.03 14.90
C LEU A 217 -6.64 -0.63 14.56
N VAL A 218 -5.89 -0.02 15.46
CA VAL A 218 -5.20 1.27 15.24
C VAL A 218 -3.74 0.99 14.97
N ILE A 219 -3.30 1.30 13.75
CA ILE A 219 -1.91 1.24 13.33
C ILE A 219 -1.35 2.64 13.10
N GLU A 220 -0.03 2.71 12.97
CA GLU A 220 0.69 3.90 12.53
C GLU A 220 0.10 4.48 11.25
N LEU A 221 -0.12 5.80 11.23
CA LEU A 221 -0.58 6.51 10.04
C LEU A 221 0.62 6.87 9.15
N ALA A 222 0.63 6.36 7.93
CA ALA A 222 1.52 6.82 6.86
C ALA A 222 0.75 7.80 5.95
N GLU A 223 1.22 9.05 5.86
CA GLU A 223 0.49 10.14 5.18
C GLU A 223 0.88 10.33 3.70
N GLY A 224 1.88 9.59 3.20
CA GLY A 224 2.42 9.75 1.85
C GLY A 224 1.69 8.99 0.75
N GLY A 225 0.63 8.25 1.07
CA GLY A 225 -0.06 7.37 0.11
C GLY A 225 0.68 6.04 -0.09
N SER A 226 0.23 5.26 -1.07
CA SER A 226 0.89 4.00 -1.45
C SER A 226 2.05 4.24 -2.41
N LEU A 227 2.95 3.26 -2.50
CA LEU A 227 4.00 3.25 -3.50
C LEU A 227 3.42 3.09 -4.90
N GLN A 228 2.27 2.43 -5.05
CA GLN A 228 1.54 2.37 -6.33
C GLN A 228 1.16 3.76 -6.82
N ASP A 229 0.61 4.62 -5.94
CA ASP A 229 0.25 6.01 -6.27
C ASP A 229 1.47 6.81 -6.75
N GLU A 230 2.64 6.57 -6.15
CA GLU A 230 3.90 7.19 -6.55
C GLU A 230 4.38 6.69 -7.91
N ILE A 231 4.30 5.37 -8.16
CA ILE A 231 4.65 4.76 -9.45
C ILE A 231 3.77 5.32 -10.56
N ASP A 232 2.45 5.37 -10.37
CA ASP A 232 1.48 5.85 -11.36
C ASP A 232 1.71 7.32 -11.67
N ARG A 233 1.98 8.14 -10.64
CA ARG A 233 2.26 9.57 -10.82
C ARG A 233 3.54 9.83 -11.58
N CYS A 234 4.55 8.99 -11.40
CA CYS A 234 5.87 9.20 -11.98
C CYS A 234 6.10 8.42 -13.29
N GLY A 235 5.35 7.35 -13.58
CA GLY A 235 5.68 6.40 -14.65
C GLY A 235 6.99 5.67 -14.37
N GLY A 236 7.18 5.21 -13.13
CA GLY A 236 8.44 4.63 -12.63
C GLY A 236 9.37 5.66 -11.98
N LEU A 237 10.32 5.19 -11.17
CA LEU A 237 11.21 6.01 -10.34
C LEU A 237 12.64 6.06 -10.88
N SER A 238 13.40 7.08 -10.46
CA SER A 238 14.83 7.16 -10.76
C SER A 238 15.58 6.00 -10.10
N LEU A 239 16.73 5.62 -10.67
CA LEU A 239 17.55 4.52 -10.15
C LEU A 239 17.88 4.67 -8.66
N ASN A 240 18.24 5.88 -8.22
CA ASN A 240 18.64 6.13 -6.83
C ASN A 240 17.45 6.01 -5.87
N ARG A 241 16.28 6.54 -6.25
CA ARG A 241 15.04 6.34 -5.46
C ARG A 241 14.65 4.87 -5.41
N THR A 242 14.69 4.17 -6.54
CA THR A 242 14.45 2.72 -6.62
C THR A 242 15.37 1.95 -5.69
N ARG A 243 16.68 2.24 -5.69
CA ARG A 243 17.65 1.62 -4.77
C ARG A 243 17.28 1.84 -3.30
N LEU A 244 16.98 3.07 -2.88
CA LEU A 244 16.67 3.40 -1.50
C LEU A 244 15.34 2.79 -1.03
N ILE A 245 14.30 2.85 -1.86
CA ILE A 245 12.99 2.27 -1.56
C ILE A 245 13.10 0.75 -1.48
N MET A 246 13.71 0.10 -2.47
CA MET A 246 13.87 -1.35 -2.48
C MET A 246 14.73 -1.85 -1.33
N TYR A 247 15.81 -1.13 -0.99
CA TYR A 247 16.63 -1.48 0.17
C TYR A 247 15.82 -1.51 1.47
N GLN A 248 14.97 -0.50 1.71
CA GLN A 248 14.09 -0.46 2.87
C GLN A 248 13.04 -1.59 2.86
N ILE A 249 12.45 -1.90 1.70
CA ILE A 249 11.50 -3.01 1.55
C ILE A 249 12.18 -4.34 1.90
N VAL A 250 13.34 -4.63 1.31
CA VAL A 250 14.05 -5.89 1.55
C VAL A 250 14.55 -5.98 3.00
N GLN A 251 14.96 -4.87 3.63
CA GLN A 251 15.27 -4.84 5.05
C GLN A 251 14.05 -5.22 5.92
N GLY A 252 12.89 -4.64 5.65
CA GLY A 252 11.64 -4.98 6.34
C GLY A 252 11.28 -6.45 6.16
N VAL A 253 11.35 -6.98 4.94
CA VAL A 253 11.06 -8.40 4.64
C VAL A 253 12.05 -9.33 5.32
N ARG A 254 13.35 -9.02 5.29
CA ARG A 254 14.37 -9.80 6.00
C ARG A 254 14.09 -9.83 7.50
N TYR A 255 13.72 -8.70 8.11
CA TYR A 255 13.32 -8.65 9.51
C TYR A 255 12.10 -9.55 9.78
N MET A 256 11.04 -9.45 8.98
CA MET A 256 9.86 -10.33 9.10
C MET A 256 10.24 -11.81 9.03
N HIS A 257 11.03 -12.19 8.03
CA HIS A 257 11.46 -13.57 7.83
C HIS A 257 12.31 -14.10 8.99
N SER A 258 13.12 -13.24 9.64
CA SER A 258 13.88 -13.56 10.85
C SER A 258 12.98 -13.81 12.07
N LYS A 259 11.83 -13.10 12.15
CA LYS A 259 10.77 -13.32 13.14
C LYS A 259 9.82 -14.45 12.75
N LYS A 260 10.13 -15.21 11.70
CA LYS A 260 9.27 -16.26 11.12
C LYS A 260 7.90 -15.73 10.71
N VAL A 261 7.82 -14.47 10.30
CA VAL A 261 6.63 -13.88 9.69
C VAL A 261 6.82 -13.88 8.18
N VAL A 262 5.77 -14.24 7.45
CA VAL A 262 5.70 -14.12 5.98
C VAL A 262 4.46 -13.33 5.62
N HIS A 263 4.59 -12.41 4.66
CA HIS A 263 3.52 -11.48 4.31
C HIS A 263 2.51 -12.07 3.31
N ARG A 264 2.97 -12.73 2.24
CA ARG A 264 2.15 -13.38 1.18
C ARG A 264 1.28 -12.49 0.29
N ASP A 265 1.32 -11.17 0.44
CA ASP A 265 0.64 -10.21 -0.46
C ASP A 265 1.47 -8.91 -0.59
N LEU A 266 2.78 -9.06 -0.73
CA LEU A 266 3.64 -7.91 -1.02
C LEU A 266 3.33 -7.37 -2.42
N LYS A 267 2.97 -6.09 -2.47
CA LYS A 267 2.71 -5.32 -3.68
C LYS A 267 2.83 -3.82 -3.37
N PRO A 268 3.00 -2.93 -4.37
CA PRO A 268 3.17 -1.50 -4.11
C PRO A 268 1.99 -0.85 -3.37
N ASP A 269 0.76 -1.35 -3.50
CA ASP A 269 -0.40 -0.88 -2.72
C ASP A 269 -0.21 -1.09 -1.20
N ASN A 270 0.49 -2.16 -0.82
CA ASN A 270 0.77 -2.55 0.57
C ASN A 270 2.13 -1.99 1.08
N ILE A 271 2.77 -1.11 0.30
CA ILE A 271 3.96 -0.35 0.71
C ILE A 271 3.56 1.11 0.78
N LEU A 272 3.51 1.69 1.99
CA LEU A 272 3.12 3.08 2.19
C LEU A 272 4.34 4.00 2.29
N LEU A 273 4.20 5.23 1.82
CA LEU A 273 5.15 6.30 2.08
C LEU A 273 4.80 6.96 3.42
N ALA A 274 5.75 7.04 4.35
CA ALA A 274 5.50 7.50 5.71
C ALA A 274 4.90 8.92 5.74
N ARG A 275 5.31 9.78 4.80
CA ARG A 275 4.86 11.18 4.68
C ARG A 275 4.77 11.59 3.22
N GLN A 276 4.01 12.66 2.97
CA GLN A 276 4.00 13.31 1.66
C GLN A 276 5.42 13.72 1.28
N ASN A 277 5.77 13.51 0.02
CA ASN A 277 7.10 13.84 -0.48
C ASN A 277 8.23 13.21 0.35
N SER A 278 8.08 11.96 0.81
CA SER A 278 9.13 11.16 1.44
C SER A 278 9.42 9.88 0.64
N ASP A 279 10.63 9.33 0.77
CA ASP A 279 11.01 7.99 0.28
C ASP A 279 11.17 6.99 1.44
N TRP A 280 10.76 7.35 2.67
CA TRP A 280 10.67 6.42 3.79
C TRP A 280 9.44 5.53 3.64
N VAL A 281 9.65 4.23 3.44
CA VAL A 281 8.59 3.25 3.22
C VAL A 281 8.21 2.47 4.46
N LYS A 282 6.94 2.04 4.52
CA LYS A 282 6.37 1.16 5.55
C LYS A 282 5.53 0.07 4.93
N ILE A 283 5.89 -1.19 5.19
CA ILE A 283 5.11 -2.37 4.81
C ILE A 283 3.85 -2.43 5.69
N THR A 284 2.69 -2.68 5.09
CA THR A 284 1.38 -2.75 5.75
C THR A 284 0.53 -3.91 5.23
N ASP A 285 -0.63 -4.11 5.85
CA ASP A 285 -1.66 -5.10 5.47
C ASP A 285 -1.22 -6.57 5.60
N PHE A 286 -1.26 -7.06 6.83
CA PHE A 286 -0.86 -8.41 7.18
C PHE A 286 -2.03 -9.40 7.19
N GLY A 287 -3.18 -9.04 6.59
CA GLY A 287 -4.39 -9.86 6.59
C GLY A 287 -4.25 -11.23 5.91
N THR A 288 -3.24 -11.40 5.05
CA THR A 288 -2.86 -12.69 4.45
C THR A 288 -1.59 -13.28 5.08
N GLY A 289 -0.96 -12.58 6.03
CA GLY A 289 0.29 -12.99 6.64
C GLY A 289 0.16 -14.23 7.51
N ILE A 290 1.28 -14.95 7.69
CA ILE A 290 1.34 -16.11 8.59
C ILE A 290 2.62 -16.11 9.42
N MET A 291 2.55 -16.72 10.60
CA MET A 291 3.73 -17.19 11.31
C MET A 291 4.18 -18.50 10.63
N ALA A 292 5.30 -18.46 9.92
CA ALA A 292 5.88 -19.59 9.24
C ALA A 292 6.19 -20.73 10.24
N ASN A 293 5.77 -21.94 9.89
CA ASN A 293 6.16 -23.15 10.58
C ASN A 293 7.65 -23.48 10.30
N LEU A 294 8.20 -24.51 10.95
CA LEU A 294 9.61 -24.91 10.77
C LEU A 294 10.01 -25.18 9.30
N LEU A 295 9.04 -25.47 8.43
CA LEU A 295 9.27 -25.78 7.02
C LEU A 295 8.93 -24.59 6.08
N ASN A 296 8.43 -23.47 6.61
CA ASN A 296 7.85 -22.34 5.88
C ASN A 296 6.77 -22.72 4.85
N LYS A 297 6.23 -23.94 4.92
CA LYS A 297 5.36 -24.50 3.90
C LYS A 297 3.89 -24.22 4.16
N THR A 298 3.17 -23.82 3.13
CA THR A 298 1.71 -23.60 3.14
C THR A 298 1.07 -24.07 1.84
N ASN A 299 -0.24 -24.31 1.85
CA ASN A 299 -1.02 -24.73 0.69
C ASN A 299 -2.14 -23.74 0.34
N THR A 300 -2.21 -22.60 1.03
CA THR A 300 -3.26 -21.61 0.84
C THR A 300 -2.98 -20.76 -0.40
N PHE A 301 -3.95 -20.70 -1.31
CA PHE A 301 -3.95 -19.75 -2.42
C PHE A 301 -4.46 -18.39 -1.93
N CYS A 302 -3.57 -17.39 -1.88
CA CYS A 302 -3.90 -16.03 -1.48
C CYS A 302 -2.86 -15.03 -2.03
N GLY A 303 -3.24 -13.76 -2.08
CA GLY A 303 -2.41 -12.67 -2.60
C GLY A 303 -3.00 -12.09 -3.89
N THR A 304 -2.25 -11.20 -4.53
CA THR A 304 -2.65 -10.55 -5.78
C THR A 304 -1.98 -11.23 -6.97
N PRO A 305 -2.73 -11.79 -7.96
CA PRO A 305 -2.19 -12.68 -8.98
C PRO A 305 -0.94 -12.18 -9.72
N ALA A 306 -0.86 -10.88 -10.03
CA ALA A 306 0.28 -10.27 -10.71
C ALA A 306 1.62 -10.36 -9.95
N TYR A 307 1.58 -10.59 -8.63
CA TYR A 307 2.76 -10.66 -7.75
C TYR A 307 2.97 -12.06 -7.17
N MET A 308 2.10 -13.02 -7.48
CA MET A 308 2.22 -14.40 -7.00
C MET A 308 3.37 -15.13 -7.71
N SER A 309 4.04 -16.00 -6.97
CA SER A 309 5.08 -16.86 -7.54
C SER A 309 4.50 -18.05 -8.32
N PRO A 310 5.27 -18.64 -9.26
CA PRO A 310 4.80 -19.73 -10.10
C PRO A 310 4.34 -20.96 -9.31
N GLU A 311 5.01 -21.26 -8.19
CA GLU A 311 4.67 -22.42 -7.36
C GLU A 311 3.29 -22.33 -6.69
N ILE A 312 2.77 -21.13 -6.41
CA ILE A 312 1.41 -20.96 -5.87
C ILE A 312 0.39 -21.47 -6.88
N VAL A 313 0.60 -21.16 -8.16
CA VAL A 313 -0.25 -21.63 -9.26
C VAL A 313 -0.10 -23.14 -9.43
N ARG A 314 1.12 -23.67 -9.36
CA ARG A 314 1.39 -25.13 -9.46
C ARG A 314 0.73 -25.93 -8.34
N VAL A 315 0.67 -25.41 -7.12
CA VAL A 315 -0.04 -26.07 -6.01
C VAL A 315 -1.54 -26.21 -6.28
N GLN A 316 -2.13 -25.38 -7.14
CA GLN A 316 -3.54 -25.52 -7.54
C GLN A 316 -3.75 -26.46 -8.73
N THR A 317 -2.78 -26.54 -9.65
CA THR A 317 -2.95 -27.24 -10.94
C THR A 317 -2.23 -28.60 -10.98
N GLU A 318 -1.22 -28.81 -10.14
CA GLU A 318 -0.39 -30.01 -10.07
C GLU A 318 -0.52 -30.70 -8.69
N ASN A 319 -0.07 -31.95 -8.57
CA ASN A 319 -0.10 -32.73 -7.30
C ASN A 319 0.85 -32.19 -6.20
N ASP A 320 1.39 -30.98 -6.36
CA ASP A 320 2.24 -30.33 -5.34
C ASP A 320 1.37 -29.90 -4.16
N LYS A 321 1.74 -30.31 -2.94
CA LYS A 321 0.87 -30.11 -1.77
C LYS A 321 1.10 -28.78 -1.05
N THR A 322 2.24 -28.13 -1.25
CA THR A 322 2.67 -26.95 -0.47
C THR A 322 3.79 -26.18 -1.16
N TYR A 323 3.86 -24.85 -0.96
CA TYR A 323 4.96 -23.96 -1.37
C TYR A 323 5.65 -23.31 -0.16
N ASP A 324 6.90 -22.85 -0.34
CA ASP A 324 7.66 -22.04 0.61
C ASP A 324 7.20 -20.58 0.55
N ALA A 325 6.52 -20.15 1.61
CA ALA A 325 5.92 -18.84 1.67
C ALA A 325 6.98 -17.70 1.70
N LYS A 326 8.19 -17.94 2.25
CA LYS A 326 9.27 -16.93 2.23
C LYS A 326 9.77 -16.68 0.82
N LYS A 327 9.88 -17.75 0.02
CA LYS A 327 10.29 -17.65 -1.38
C LYS A 327 9.24 -16.92 -2.22
N ASN A 328 7.95 -17.03 -1.89
CA ASN A 328 6.91 -16.20 -2.52
C ASN A 328 7.11 -14.70 -2.23
N ASP A 329 7.38 -14.30 -0.98
CA ASP A 329 7.70 -12.89 -0.67
C ASP A 329 8.93 -12.40 -1.47
N CYS A 330 9.94 -13.25 -1.64
CA CYS A 330 11.13 -12.93 -2.43
C CYS A 330 10.81 -12.77 -3.92
N TRP A 331 9.91 -13.57 -4.47
CA TRP A 331 9.42 -13.38 -5.84
C TRP A 331 8.73 -12.02 -5.99
N ALA A 332 7.81 -11.68 -5.08
CA ALA A 332 7.12 -10.40 -5.09
C ALA A 332 8.10 -9.22 -5.03
N ILE A 333 9.20 -9.31 -4.27
CA ILE A 333 10.27 -8.30 -4.28
C ILE A 333 10.83 -8.07 -5.70
N GLY A 334 11.04 -9.14 -6.49
CA GLY A 334 11.53 -9.03 -7.86
C GLY A 334 10.53 -8.32 -8.79
N ILE A 335 9.24 -8.63 -8.65
CA ILE A 335 8.15 -7.96 -9.40
C ILE A 335 8.08 -6.47 -9.02
N ILE A 336 8.13 -6.15 -7.72
CA ILE A 336 8.11 -4.77 -7.22
C ILE A 336 9.34 -4.00 -7.71
N LEU A 337 10.54 -4.58 -7.66
CA LEU A 337 11.76 -3.94 -8.17
C LEU A 337 11.60 -3.54 -9.64
N TYR A 338 11.10 -4.47 -10.46
CA TYR A 338 10.84 -4.23 -11.86
C TYR A 338 9.84 -3.08 -12.05
N GLN A 339 8.72 -3.12 -11.34
CA GLN A 339 7.64 -2.16 -11.51
C GLN A 339 7.99 -0.76 -10.99
N VAL A 340 8.69 -0.68 -9.85
CA VAL A 340 9.18 0.60 -9.32
C VAL A 340 10.12 1.27 -10.31
N PHE A 341 11.00 0.49 -10.97
CA PHE A 341 11.96 1.04 -11.92
C PHE A 341 11.32 1.41 -13.28
N THR A 342 10.43 0.58 -13.80
CA THR A 342 9.89 0.71 -15.17
C THR A 342 8.51 1.37 -15.24
N GLY A 343 7.79 1.42 -14.12
CA GLY A 343 6.38 1.81 -14.07
C GLY A 343 5.39 0.75 -14.58
N LYS A 344 5.86 -0.43 -15.00
CA LYS A 344 5.03 -1.50 -15.58
C LYS A 344 5.24 -2.83 -14.86
N LEU A 345 4.27 -3.73 -14.92
CA LEU A 345 4.46 -5.10 -14.46
C LEU A 345 5.33 -5.87 -15.47
N PRO A 346 6.17 -6.82 -15.00
CA PRO A 346 6.99 -7.65 -15.89
C PRO A 346 6.14 -8.63 -16.71
N PHE A 347 4.94 -8.92 -16.23
CA PHE A 347 3.97 -9.76 -16.90
C PHE A 347 2.62 -9.07 -16.90
N THR A 348 2.04 -8.92 -18.08
CA THR A 348 0.67 -8.46 -18.27
C THR A 348 -0.10 -9.55 -19.00
N PRO A 349 -1.28 -9.97 -18.50
CA PRO A 349 -2.19 -10.78 -19.30
C PRO A 349 -2.40 -10.12 -20.66
N THR A 350 -2.39 -10.88 -21.75
CA THR A 350 -2.84 -10.35 -23.04
C THR A 350 -4.33 -10.00 -22.91
N ASP A 351 -4.79 -8.91 -23.53
CA ASP A 351 -6.19 -8.45 -23.52
C ASP A 351 -7.12 -9.47 -24.21
N THR A 352 -7.29 -10.63 -23.60
CA THR A 352 -8.27 -11.64 -23.98
C THR A 352 -9.41 -11.57 -22.96
N SER A 353 -10.66 -11.62 -23.44
CA SER A 353 -11.87 -11.44 -22.64
C SER A 353 -12.12 -12.53 -21.59
N ASP A 354 -11.19 -13.47 -21.44
CA ASP A 354 -11.33 -14.67 -20.62
C ASP A 354 -10.30 -14.63 -19.47
N GLU A 355 -10.78 -14.43 -18.23
CA GLU A 355 -9.94 -14.33 -17.02
C GLU A 355 -9.04 -15.56 -16.81
N ASP A 356 -9.49 -16.75 -17.23
CA ASP A 356 -8.73 -18.01 -17.16
C ASP A 356 -7.57 -18.07 -18.16
N CYS A 357 -7.68 -17.39 -19.31
CA CYS A 357 -6.62 -17.36 -20.33
C CYS A 357 -5.45 -16.49 -19.89
N GLY A 358 -5.75 -15.36 -19.23
CA GLY A 358 -4.74 -14.42 -18.76
C GLY A 358 -3.76 -14.99 -17.72
N MET A 359 -4.22 -15.89 -16.84
CA MET A 359 -3.35 -16.58 -15.87
C MET A 359 -2.45 -17.63 -16.52
N THR A 360 -2.92 -18.27 -17.60
CA THR A 360 -2.13 -19.26 -18.35
C THR A 360 -0.99 -18.58 -19.11
N ASP A 361 -1.27 -17.45 -19.76
CA ASP A 361 -0.26 -16.63 -20.45
C ASP A 361 0.80 -16.07 -19.49
N LEU A 362 0.35 -15.58 -18.32
CA LEU A 362 1.22 -15.12 -17.24
C LEU A 362 2.20 -16.22 -16.81
N PHE A 363 1.69 -17.43 -16.58
CA PHE A 363 2.48 -18.57 -16.15
C PHE A 363 3.46 -19.04 -17.23
N GLN A 364 3.02 -19.05 -18.49
CA GLN A 364 3.88 -19.39 -19.61
C GLN A 364 5.02 -18.38 -19.76
N ALA A 365 4.75 -17.08 -19.62
CA ALA A 365 5.77 -16.03 -19.64
C ALA A 365 6.76 -16.17 -18.46
N MET A 366 6.28 -16.52 -17.26
CA MET A 366 7.13 -16.83 -16.11
C MET A 366 8.06 -18.02 -16.37
N LYS A 367 7.53 -19.09 -17.00
CA LYS A 367 8.28 -20.31 -17.32
C LYS A 367 9.33 -20.09 -18.42
N GLU A 368 9.00 -19.28 -19.41
CA GLU A 368 9.92 -18.91 -20.49
C GLU A 368 11.04 -17.97 -20.02
N GLY A 369 10.90 -17.38 -18.82
CA GLY A 369 11.89 -16.50 -18.24
C GLY A 369 12.10 -15.21 -19.02
N ASN A 370 11.13 -14.81 -19.84
CA ASN A 370 11.20 -13.61 -20.66
C ASN A 370 10.69 -12.39 -19.87
N PHE A 371 11.43 -12.02 -18.83
CA PHE A 371 11.04 -10.98 -17.86
C PHE A 371 11.19 -9.53 -18.41
N PHE A 372 11.87 -9.35 -19.54
CA PHE A 372 12.16 -8.02 -20.11
C PHE A 372 11.69 -7.89 -21.56
N PRO A 373 10.37 -7.79 -21.80
CA PRO A 373 9.83 -7.54 -23.13
C PRO A 373 9.88 -6.08 -23.59
N TYR A 374 10.47 -5.13 -22.84
CA TYR A 374 10.42 -3.70 -23.18
C TYR A 374 11.75 -3.12 -23.67
N GLU A 375 11.65 -2.41 -24.79
CA GLU A 375 12.71 -1.63 -25.43
C GLU A 375 13.26 -0.55 -24.48
N GLU A 376 14.58 -0.30 -24.55
CA GLU A 376 15.34 0.62 -23.67
C GLU A 376 14.73 2.04 -23.55
N GLN A 377 13.89 2.43 -24.50
CA GLN A 377 13.17 3.69 -24.53
C GLN A 377 12.23 3.94 -23.33
N HIS A 378 11.88 2.90 -22.57
CA HIS A 378 11.04 3.03 -21.37
C HIS A 378 11.82 3.35 -20.09
N PHE A 379 13.16 3.32 -20.12
CA PHE A 379 13.96 3.65 -18.95
C PHE A 379 14.13 5.17 -18.81
N LYS A 380 13.85 5.71 -17.62
CA LYS A 380 14.19 7.11 -17.30
C LYS A 380 15.71 7.37 -17.35
N SER A 381 16.52 6.35 -17.12
CA SER A 381 17.97 6.39 -17.30
C SER A 381 18.49 5.05 -17.85
N LYS A 382 19.37 5.10 -18.86
CA LYS A 382 20.11 3.90 -19.31
C LYS A 382 21.10 3.41 -18.24
N GLU A 383 21.58 4.32 -17.40
CA GLU A 383 22.48 4.02 -16.30
C GLU A 383 21.79 3.15 -15.25
N GLY A 384 22.44 2.07 -14.82
CA GLY A 384 21.94 1.10 -13.83
C GLY A 384 20.86 0.14 -14.30
N ALA A 385 20.41 0.23 -15.56
CA ALA A 385 19.43 -0.72 -16.12
C ALA A 385 19.96 -2.16 -16.10
N ASN A 386 21.27 -2.36 -16.34
CA ASN A 386 21.89 -3.69 -16.28
C ASN A 386 21.95 -4.24 -14.85
N ASP A 387 22.18 -3.40 -13.84
CA ASP A 387 22.16 -3.82 -12.43
C ASP A 387 20.76 -4.26 -12.02
N VAL A 388 19.74 -3.49 -12.41
CA VAL A 388 18.33 -3.83 -12.16
C VAL A 388 17.95 -5.12 -12.88
N LYS A 389 18.30 -5.24 -14.17
CA LYS A 389 18.07 -6.46 -14.96
C LYS A 389 18.70 -7.67 -14.29
N TYR A 390 19.99 -7.61 -13.97
CA TYR A 390 20.70 -8.69 -13.29
C TYR A 390 20.00 -9.07 -11.97
N THR A 391 19.61 -8.08 -11.18
CA THR A 391 18.96 -8.29 -9.88
C THR A 391 17.58 -8.93 -10.02
N VAL A 392 16.74 -8.40 -10.92
CA VAL A 392 15.41 -8.95 -11.22
C VAL A 392 15.53 -10.38 -11.72
N HIS A 393 16.43 -10.66 -12.67
CA HIS A 393 16.66 -12.01 -13.17
C HIS A 393 17.12 -12.96 -12.07
N SER A 394 18.03 -12.51 -11.20
CA SER A 394 18.53 -13.34 -10.10
C SER A 394 17.45 -13.66 -9.06
N ILE A 395 16.45 -12.77 -8.89
CA ILE A 395 15.34 -12.98 -7.95
C ILE A 395 14.20 -13.78 -8.60
N LEU A 396 13.83 -13.50 -9.84
CA LEU A 396 12.69 -14.14 -10.52
C LEU A 396 13.08 -15.51 -11.07
N GLN A 397 13.41 -16.43 -10.17
CA GLN A 397 13.64 -17.84 -10.49
C GLN A 397 12.33 -18.63 -10.44
N TYR A 398 12.08 -19.40 -11.49
CA TYR A 398 10.88 -20.23 -11.63
C TYR A 398 10.78 -21.30 -10.52
N THR A 399 11.91 -21.88 -10.13
CA THR A 399 12.05 -22.86 -9.06
C THR A 399 12.34 -22.18 -7.72
N GLU A 400 11.67 -22.61 -6.66
CA GLU A 400 11.84 -22.06 -5.30
C GLU A 400 13.26 -22.23 -4.74
N VAL A 401 13.94 -23.32 -5.12
CA VAL A 401 15.28 -23.68 -4.61
C VAL A 401 16.37 -22.75 -5.14
N ASP A 402 16.22 -22.31 -6.38
CA ASP A 402 17.19 -21.42 -7.05
C ASP A 402 16.92 -19.95 -6.71
N ARG A 403 15.72 -19.64 -6.22
CA ARG A 403 15.35 -18.29 -5.80
C ARG A 403 16.12 -17.88 -4.53
N PRO A 404 16.75 -16.70 -4.47
CA PRO A 404 17.45 -16.24 -3.28
C PRO A 404 16.48 -15.89 -2.14
N GLU A 405 16.92 -16.02 -0.89
CA GLU A 405 16.21 -15.48 0.27
C GLU A 405 16.48 -13.98 0.46
N ALA A 406 15.63 -13.30 1.25
CA ALA A 406 15.75 -11.87 1.49
C ALA A 406 17.14 -11.43 2.02
N PHE A 407 17.82 -12.27 2.81
CA PHE A 407 19.18 -11.96 3.26
C PHE A 407 20.22 -12.04 2.14
N GLU A 408 20.06 -12.97 1.20
CA GLU A 408 20.92 -13.13 0.02
C GLU A 408 20.68 -12.00 -0.99
N ILE A 409 19.41 -11.59 -1.17
CA ILE A 409 19.03 -10.44 -2.00
C ILE A 409 19.75 -9.17 -1.54
N MET A 410 19.81 -8.90 -0.22
CA MET A 410 20.51 -7.74 0.34
C MET A 410 22.01 -7.70 0.02
N GLU A 411 22.62 -8.85 -0.27
CA GLU A 411 24.05 -8.97 -0.56
C GLU A 411 24.39 -8.75 -2.05
N MET A 412 23.38 -8.61 -2.92
CA MET A 412 23.57 -8.37 -4.34
C MET A 412 24.18 -6.99 -4.63
N PRO A 413 24.93 -6.81 -5.74
CA PRO A 413 25.59 -5.55 -6.08
C PRO A 413 24.65 -4.33 -6.08
N PHE A 414 23.43 -4.50 -6.58
CA PHE A 414 22.40 -3.45 -6.60
C PHE A 414 22.13 -2.88 -5.20
N PHE A 415 21.98 -3.75 -4.19
CA PHE A 415 21.71 -3.31 -2.82
C PHE A 415 22.98 -2.87 -2.08
N LYS A 416 24.14 -3.49 -2.36
CA LYS A 416 25.44 -3.03 -1.82
C LYS A 416 25.80 -1.61 -2.26
N SER A 417 25.40 -1.21 -3.47
CA SER A 417 25.60 0.14 -3.98
C SER A 417 24.88 1.22 -3.15
N VAL A 418 23.89 0.86 -2.34
CA VAL A 418 23.18 1.80 -1.44
C VAL A 418 24.13 2.39 -0.40
N ASN A 419 25.11 1.63 0.09
CA ASN A 419 26.11 2.16 1.02
C ASN A 419 26.95 3.28 0.38
N VAL A 420 27.27 3.13 -0.92
CA VAL A 420 27.95 4.17 -1.69
C VAL A 420 27.03 5.38 -1.88
N LEU A 421 25.76 5.16 -2.22
CA LEU A 421 24.77 6.23 -2.35
C LEU A 421 24.59 7.01 -1.03
N ILE A 422 24.50 6.31 0.11
CA ILE A 422 24.45 6.91 1.45
C ILE A 422 25.67 7.81 1.68
N ALA A 423 26.87 7.32 1.37
CA ALA A 423 28.10 8.09 1.53
C ALA A 423 28.11 9.34 0.64
N SER A 424 27.68 9.21 -0.62
CA SER A 424 27.57 10.34 -1.55
C SER A 424 26.56 11.38 -1.07
N LEU A 425 25.37 10.97 -0.62
CA LEU A 425 24.31 11.88 -0.17
C LEU A 425 24.69 12.69 1.07
N LYS A 426 25.59 12.19 1.93
CA LYS A 426 26.12 12.92 3.10
C LYS A 426 27.04 14.07 2.71
N GLY A 427 27.78 13.94 1.61
CA GLY A 427 28.72 14.94 1.13
C GLY A 427 28.10 16.05 0.28
N LEU A 428 26.82 15.92 -0.10
CA LEU A 428 26.14 16.86 -0.99
C LEU A 428 25.70 18.13 -0.27
N ALA A 429 26.29 19.25 -0.68
CA ALA A 429 25.74 20.59 -0.44
C ALA A 429 24.35 20.70 -1.07
N GLU A 430 23.41 21.40 -0.41
CA GLU A 430 22.04 21.62 -0.92
C GLU A 430 21.98 22.73 -1.99
N ASP A 431 23.02 22.85 -2.81
CA ASP A 431 23.06 23.82 -3.90
C ASP A 431 22.42 23.26 -5.18
N GLU A 432 22.03 24.17 -6.08
CA GLU A 432 21.24 23.82 -7.29
C GLU A 432 22.04 23.01 -8.31
N ASN A 433 23.35 23.23 -8.39
CA ASN A 433 24.20 22.53 -9.35
C ASN A 433 24.33 21.06 -9.00
N THR A 434 24.54 20.74 -7.71
CA THR A 434 24.74 19.35 -7.29
C THR A 434 23.43 18.58 -7.16
N ALA A 435 22.32 19.27 -6.89
CA ALA A 435 20.99 18.65 -6.87
C ALA A 435 20.50 18.22 -8.26
N SER A 436 20.97 18.85 -9.35
CA SER A 436 20.57 18.51 -10.72
C SER A 436 20.91 17.07 -11.12
N VAL A 437 22.01 16.52 -10.59
CA VAL A 437 22.48 15.14 -10.82
C VAL A 437 21.53 14.09 -10.21
N TYR A 438 20.78 14.48 -9.18
CA TYR A 438 19.95 13.59 -8.37
C TYR A 438 18.45 13.89 -8.51
N GLY A 439 18.01 14.42 -9.66
CA GLY A 439 16.59 14.70 -9.93
C GLY A 439 16.06 15.98 -9.27
N GLY A 440 16.95 16.85 -8.78
CA GLY A 440 16.63 18.16 -8.20
C GLY A 440 16.55 18.17 -6.67
N LYS A 441 16.42 19.38 -6.09
CA LYS A 441 16.49 19.61 -4.63
C LYS A 441 15.46 18.79 -3.84
N ASN A 442 14.25 18.63 -4.38
CA ASN A 442 13.17 17.90 -3.72
C ASN A 442 13.48 16.40 -3.60
N GLU A 443 14.08 15.81 -4.63
CA GLU A 443 14.47 14.40 -4.65
C GLU A 443 15.64 14.14 -3.70
N VAL A 444 16.65 15.03 -3.68
CA VAL A 444 17.74 14.94 -2.70
C VAL A 444 17.23 15.00 -1.26
N THR A 445 16.28 15.89 -0.96
CA THR A 445 15.69 16.03 0.38
C THR A 445 14.98 14.73 0.81
N ARG A 446 14.18 14.16 -0.08
CA ARG A 446 13.52 12.86 0.08
C ARG A 446 14.51 11.75 0.42
N MET A 447 15.58 11.65 -0.36
CA MET A 447 16.59 10.61 -0.19
C MET A 447 17.36 10.77 1.11
N LYS A 448 17.72 12.00 1.51
CA LYS A 448 18.41 12.26 2.79
C LYS A 448 17.59 11.83 4.01
N GLU A 449 16.27 12.02 4.00
CA GLU A 449 15.39 11.52 5.07
C GLU A 449 15.44 9.99 5.15
N ALA A 450 15.30 9.29 4.01
CA ALA A 450 15.37 7.83 3.96
C ALA A 450 16.73 7.29 4.43
N VAL A 451 17.84 7.95 4.06
CA VAL A 451 19.20 7.59 4.50
C VAL A 451 19.30 7.61 6.02
N LYS A 452 18.77 8.64 6.68
CA LYS A 452 18.81 8.74 8.15
C LYS A 452 18.14 7.53 8.82
N ILE A 453 16.98 7.12 8.30
CA ILE A 453 16.24 5.95 8.82
C ILE A 453 17.03 4.66 8.61
N ILE A 454 17.64 4.48 7.43
CA ILE A 454 18.47 3.33 7.12
C ILE A 454 19.65 3.24 8.11
N GLU A 455 20.29 4.36 8.42
CA GLU A 455 21.42 4.38 9.36
C GLU A 455 21.01 4.05 10.80
N GLU A 456 19.87 4.55 11.26
CA GLU A 456 19.32 4.20 12.58
C GLU A 456 19.06 2.68 12.66
N THR A 457 18.49 2.11 11.60
CA THR A 457 18.24 0.66 11.49
C THR A 457 19.54 -0.17 11.52
N ILE A 458 20.59 0.28 10.82
CA ILE A 458 21.89 -0.41 10.80
C ILE A 458 22.53 -0.39 12.19
N LYS A 459 22.50 0.77 12.88
CA LYS A 459 23.09 0.94 14.21
C LYS A 459 22.41 0.06 15.27
N GLU A 460 21.08 -0.05 15.23
CA GLU A 460 20.34 -0.93 16.14
C GLU A 460 20.73 -2.41 15.95
N ARG A 461 20.92 -2.85 14.70
CA ARG A 461 21.33 -4.22 14.37
C ARG A 461 22.75 -4.55 14.83
N GLU A 462 23.67 -3.59 14.80
CA GLU A 462 25.04 -3.80 15.31
C GLU A 462 25.08 -4.02 16.83
N GLN A 463 24.07 -3.53 17.55
CA GLN A 463 23.93 -3.66 19.00
C GLN A 463 23.18 -4.94 19.44
N GLU A 464 22.62 -5.72 18.51
CA GLU A 464 21.97 -7.00 18.84
C GLU A 464 23.01 -8.08 19.24
N PRO A 465 22.74 -8.88 20.30
CA PRO A 465 23.68 -9.87 20.81
C PRO A 465 23.99 -10.98 19.78
N GLU A 466 25.27 -11.41 19.70
CA GLU A 466 25.82 -12.36 18.70
C GLU A 466 25.05 -13.69 18.52
N LYS A 467 24.18 -14.07 19.46
CA LYS A 467 23.39 -15.31 19.35
C LYS A 467 22.37 -15.29 18.20
N THR A 468 21.90 -14.13 17.73
CA THR A 468 21.02 -14.02 16.55
C THR A 468 21.79 -13.97 15.23
N LYS A 469 23.06 -13.54 15.23
CA LYS A 469 23.92 -13.50 14.03
C LYS A 469 24.21 -14.90 13.46
N ASN A 470 24.23 -15.92 14.30
CA ASN A 470 24.55 -17.31 13.92
C ASN A 470 23.40 -18.08 13.24
N MET A 471 22.21 -17.48 13.04
CA MET A 471 21.14 -18.11 12.25
C MET A 471 21.20 -17.76 10.75
N GLU A 472 22.04 -16.81 10.34
CA GLU A 472 22.28 -16.50 8.94
C GLU A 472 23.26 -17.54 8.37
N SER A 473 22.74 -18.51 7.63
CA SER A 473 23.57 -19.47 6.89
C SER A 473 24.52 -18.73 5.95
N ASN A 474 25.73 -19.27 5.78
CA ASN A 474 26.76 -18.70 4.92
C ASN A 474 26.17 -18.38 3.52
N PRO A 475 26.21 -17.12 3.04
CA PRO A 475 25.56 -16.74 1.79
C PRO A 475 26.11 -17.60 0.65
N ARG A 476 25.22 -18.23 -0.12
CA ARG A 476 25.66 -18.93 -1.34
C ARG A 476 26.04 -17.87 -2.38
N GLU A 477 27.04 -18.20 -3.19
CA GLU A 477 27.36 -17.35 -4.35
C GLU A 477 26.20 -17.42 -5.35
N ILE A 478 25.44 -16.33 -5.46
CA ILE A 478 24.31 -16.23 -6.38
C ILE A 478 24.87 -16.04 -7.79
N LYS A 479 24.81 -17.10 -8.61
CA LYS A 479 25.22 -17.03 -10.02
C LYS A 479 24.05 -16.52 -10.86
N PRO A 480 24.30 -15.66 -11.86
CA PRO A 480 23.25 -15.25 -12.78
C PRO A 480 22.61 -16.48 -13.44
N PRO A 481 21.29 -16.45 -13.70
CA PRO A 481 20.64 -17.52 -14.44
C PRO A 481 21.27 -17.69 -15.82
N THR A 482 21.47 -18.93 -16.28
CA THR A 482 22.07 -19.21 -17.59
C THR A 482 21.37 -18.46 -18.73
N ALA A 483 20.04 -18.38 -18.68
CA ALA A 483 19.24 -17.64 -19.64
C ALA A 483 19.57 -16.12 -19.68
N TYR A 484 19.96 -15.53 -18.55
CA TYR A 484 20.39 -14.13 -18.51
C TYR A 484 21.77 -13.94 -19.14
N VAL A 485 22.69 -14.88 -18.92
CA VAL A 485 24.02 -14.88 -19.56
C VAL A 485 23.87 -15.01 -21.08
N GLU A 486 23.05 -15.96 -21.55
CA GLU A 486 22.75 -16.14 -22.97
C GLU A 486 22.05 -14.92 -23.59
N LEU A 487 21.18 -14.23 -22.85
CA LEU A 487 20.53 -13.01 -23.30
C LEU A 487 21.52 -11.84 -23.43
N LEU A 488 22.44 -11.69 -22.49
CA LEU A 488 23.54 -10.72 -22.60
C LEU A 488 24.42 -11.02 -23.82
N GLU A 489 24.74 -12.29 -24.07
CA GLU A 489 25.50 -12.73 -25.23
C GLU A 489 24.75 -12.51 -26.55
N ARG A 490 23.43 -12.76 -26.59
CA ARG A 490 22.58 -12.46 -27.77
C ARG A 490 22.46 -10.96 -28.04
N ASN A 491 22.33 -10.15 -26.99
CA ASN A 491 22.26 -8.69 -27.13
C ASN A 491 23.62 -8.10 -27.55
N ALA A 492 24.73 -8.68 -27.09
CA ALA A 492 26.07 -8.34 -27.56
C ALA A 492 26.31 -8.75 -29.03
N ASN A 493 25.66 -9.82 -29.49
CA ASN A 493 25.76 -10.31 -30.88
C ASN A 493 24.74 -9.68 -31.84
N THR A 494 23.80 -8.86 -31.36
CA THR A 494 22.81 -8.15 -32.19
C THR A 494 23.14 -6.68 -32.42
N THR A 495 24.12 -6.13 -31.68
CA THR A 495 24.89 -4.97 -32.17
C THR A 495 25.78 -5.45 -33.31
N SER A 496 25.30 -5.26 -34.55
CA SER A 496 26.00 -5.64 -35.78
C SER A 496 27.37 -4.98 -35.88
N GLU A 497 28.34 -5.72 -36.45
CA GLU A 497 29.72 -5.33 -36.73
C GLU A 497 29.88 -3.99 -37.52
N ASP A 498 28.80 -3.49 -38.14
CA ASP A 498 28.77 -2.18 -38.79
C ASP A 498 28.89 -0.98 -37.83
N ASP A 499 28.40 -1.07 -36.58
CA ASP A 499 28.47 0.05 -35.62
C ASP A 499 29.87 0.17 -34.99
N THR A 500 30.61 -0.94 -34.89
CA THR A 500 31.99 -0.95 -34.40
C THR A 500 32.97 -0.34 -35.41
N GLU A 501 32.74 -0.52 -36.71
CA GLU A 501 33.61 0.06 -37.74
C GLU A 501 33.41 1.59 -37.86
N GLU A 502 32.20 2.10 -37.62
CA GLU A 502 31.93 3.55 -37.60
C GLU A 502 32.46 4.22 -36.32
N LEU A 503 32.41 3.51 -35.18
CA LEU A 503 32.96 3.99 -33.91
C LEU A 503 34.50 3.98 -33.92
N ASP A 504 35.13 2.94 -34.47
CA ASP A 504 36.59 2.87 -34.62
C ASP A 504 37.13 3.90 -35.60
N LYS A 505 36.43 4.18 -36.72
CA LYS A 505 36.76 5.28 -37.64
C LYS A 505 36.61 6.66 -36.98
N LYS A 506 35.63 6.86 -36.10
CA LYS A 506 35.47 8.10 -35.30
C LYS A 506 36.55 8.24 -34.22
N ILE A 507 36.98 7.14 -33.60
CA ILE A 507 38.06 7.12 -32.60
C ILE A 507 39.43 7.39 -33.26
N GLU A 508 39.72 6.82 -34.43
CA GLU A 508 40.95 7.12 -35.18
C GLU A 508 40.99 8.57 -35.71
N ALA A 509 39.87 9.09 -36.22
CA ALA A 509 39.77 10.48 -36.65
C ALA A 509 39.94 11.50 -35.49
N THR A 510 39.64 11.08 -34.26
CA THR A 510 39.85 11.89 -33.05
C THR A 510 41.29 11.78 -32.55
N LYS A 511 41.91 10.59 -32.61
CA LYS A 511 43.34 10.40 -32.28
C LYS A 511 44.30 11.09 -33.25
N ALA A 512 43.94 11.24 -34.53
CA ALA A 512 44.75 11.96 -35.52
C ALA A 512 44.74 13.50 -35.33
N LYS A 513 43.83 14.05 -34.52
CA LYS A 513 43.76 15.50 -34.22
C LYS A 513 44.50 15.93 -32.96
N GLU A 514 44.99 14.99 -32.14
CA GLU A 514 45.70 15.29 -30.88
C GLU A 514 47.22 15.08 -30.93
N VAL A 515 47.80 14.87 -32.11
CA VAL A 515 49.27 14.85 -32.29
C VAL A 515 49.71 15.90 -33.30
N ALA A 516 49.65 17.17 -32.88
CA ALA A 516 50.47 18.24 -33.45
C ALA A 516 51.31 18.83 -32.30
N PRO A 517 52.66 18.78 -32.37
CA PRO A 517 53.51 19.10 -31.23
C PRO A 517 53.63 20.61 -31.02
N MET A 518 53.43 21.05 -29.77
CA MET A 518 53.98 22.32 -29.29
C MET A 518 55.50 22.20 -29.25
N GLU A 519 56.22 22.93 -30.10
CA GLU A 519 57.61 23.29 -29.82
C GLU A 519 57.96 24.68 -30.36
N LYS A 520 58.58 25.46 -29.45
CA LYS A 520 59.44 26.65 -29.64
C LYS A 520 58.78 28.03 -29.75
N VAL A 521 58.66 28.65 -28.58
CA VAL A 521 58.87 30.09 -28.40
C VAL A 521 60.37 30.30 -28.13
N GLU A 522 61.12 30.79 -29.12
CA GLU A 522 62.36 31.54 -28.91
C GLU A 522 62.46 32.68 -29.95
N LYS A 523 62.46 33.92 -29.43
CA LYS A 523 63.05 35.19 -29.91
C LYS A 523 63.25 35.42 -31.40
N ILE A 524 62.70 36.53 -31.93
CA ILE A 524 63.46 37.54 -32.72
C ILE A 524 62.89 38.95 -32.43
N GLU A 525 63.80 39.88 -32.16
CA GLU A 525 63.65 41.33 -32.06
C GLU A 525 63.27 41.98 -33.41
N ALA A 526 62.37 42.97 -33.40
CA ALA A 526 62.44 44.26 -34.11
C ALA A 526 61.21 45.11 -33.77
#